data_AF-A0A3B8LZZ6-F1
#
_entry.id   AF-A0A3B8LZZ6-F1
#
_cell.length_a   1.000
_cell.length_b   1.000
_cell.length_c   1.000
_cell.angle_alpha   90.00
_cell.angle_beta   90.00
_cell.angle_gamma   90.00
#
_symmetry.space_group_name_H-M   'P 1'
#
loop_
_entity.id
_entity.type
_entity.pdbx_description
1 polymer ?
#
loop_
_entity_poly.entity_id
_entity_poly.type
_entity_poly.pdbx_seq_one_letter_code
_entity_poly.pdbx_strand_id
1 'polypeptide(L)'
;MTEGEQQVVPGISMSPSGQATVDPSLTDVLFDLALKLEEPTNHPVDVQHVLAAIVLAARDGELDPGIKLSSDDQALVAALVPHVNSVFEKYGGEVGEED
;
A
#
# COMPACT_ATOMS: atom_id res chain seq x y z
N MET A 1 -13.73 13.61 16.11
CA MET A 1 -13.55 13.91 14.67
C MET A 1 -12.15 14.48 14.57
N THR A 2 -11.16 13.65 14.27
CA THR A 2 -9.78 14.08 14.13
C THR A 2 -9.68 14.87 12.82
N GLU A 3 -9.71 16.20 12.93
CA GLU A 3 -9.49 17.11 11.80
C GLU A 3 -8.07 16.88 11.28
N GLY A 4 -7.93 16.13 10.18
CA GLY A 4 -6.66 15.99 9.45
C GLY A 4 -6.35 14.61 8.90
N GLU A 5 -7.05 13.56 9.29
CA GLU A 5 -6.82 12.23 8.73
C GLU A 5 -7.61 12.05 7.43
N GLN A 6 -6.90 11.98 6.31
CA GLN A 6 -7.47 11.65 5.01
C GLN A 6 -7.55 10.14 4.85
N GLN A 7 -8.76 9.60 4.80
CA GLN A 7 -8.98 8.20 4.49
C GLN A 7 -8.49 7.91 3.06
N VAL A 8 -7.60 6.93 2.94
CA VAL A 8 -7.08 6.45 1.66
C VAL A 8 -8.01 5.37 1.12
N VAL A 9 -8.30 4.37 1.96
CA VAL A 9 -9.27 3.29 1.76
C VAL A 9 -9.86 2.90 3.11
N PRO A 10 -10.98 2.15 3.19
CA PRO A 10 -11.51 1.67 4.46
C PRO A 10 -10.45 0.91 5.25
N GLY A 11 -10.13 1.41 6.45
CA GLY A 11 -9.10 0.85 7.34
C GLY A 11 -7.68 1.37 7.10
N ILE A 12 -7.45 2.28 6.15
CA ILE A 12 -6.16 2.97 5.98
C ILE A 12 -6.40 4.47 5.87
N SER A 13 -5.78 5.23 6.76
CA SER A 13 -5.85 6.69 6.79
C SER A 13 -4.46 7.30 6.77
N MET A 14 -4.32 8.50 6.25
CA MET A 14 -3.09 9.28 6.32
C MET A 14 -3.30 10.56 7.11
N SER A 15 -2.37 10.86 8.00
CA SER A 15 -2.28 12.15 8.65
C SER A 15 -1.76 13.23 7.67
N PRO A 16 -1.95 14.53 7.96
CA PRO A 16 -1.44 15.62 7.12
C PRO A 16 0.09 15.63 7.05
N SER A 17 0.74 15.07 8.08
CA SER A 17 2.19 14.93 8.17
C SER A 17 2.75 13.78 7.33
N GLY A 18 1.89 13.00 6.67
CA GLY A 18 2.29 11.87 5.82
C GLY A 18 2.39 10.52 6.54
N GLN A 19 1.95 10.42 7.80
CA GLN A 19 1.94 9.16 8.54
C GLN A 19 0.70 8.35 8.17
N ALA A 20 0.88 7.10 7.75
CA ALA A 20 -0.22 6.19 7.47
C ALA A 20 -0.59 5.38 8.73
N THR A 21 -1.87 5.38 9.07
CA THR A 21 -2.49 4.57 10.11
C THR A 21 -3.23 3.43 9.45
N VAL A 22 -2.97 2.20 9.88
CA VAL A 22 -3.59 0.98 9.36
C VAL A 22 -4.41 0.33 10.46
N ASP A 23 -5.65 -0.04 10.13
CA ASP A 23 -6.52 -0.80 11.01
C ASP A 23 -5.95 -2.22 11.20
N PRO A 24 -5.85 -2.72 12.45
CA PRO A 24 -5.25 -4.03 12.71
C PRO A 24 -5.96 -5.19 11.99
N SER A 25 -7.25 -5.05 11.64
CA SER A 25 -7.97 -6.07 10.86
C SER A 25 -7.45 -6.25 9.43
N LEU A 26 -6.66 -5.31 8.91
CA LEU A 26 -6.03 -5.40 7.58
C LEU A 26 -4.64 -6.03 7.62
N THR A 27 -4.08 -6.35 8.79
CA THR A 27 -2.72 -6.87 8.91
C THR A 27 -2.51 -8.13 8.06
N ASP A 28 -3.40 -9.12 8.19
CA ASP A 28 -3.33 -10.36 7.42
C ASP A 28 -3.53 -10.12 5.91
N VAL A 29 -4.43 -9.19 5.56
CA VAL A 29 -4.71 -8.83 4.15
C VAL A 29 -3.49 -8.19 3.49
N LEU A 30 -2.82 -7.27 4.18
CA LEU A 30 -1.62 -6.60 3.69
C LEU A 30 -0.44 -7.56 3.58
N PHE A 31 -0.32 -8.50 4.53
CA PHE A 31 0.70 -9.54 4.48
C PHE A 31 0.48 -10.50 3.30
N ASP A 32 -0.75 -10.95 3.07
CA ASP A 32 -1.07 -11.82 1.94
C ASP A 32 -0.92 -11.09 0.60
N LEU A 33 -1.25 -9.80 0.53
CA LEU A 33 -0.97 -8.94 -0.62
C LEU A 33 0.53 -8.84 -0.90
N ALA A 34 1.36 -8.63 0.14
CA ALA A 34 2.81 -8.60 0.03
C ALA A 34 3.35 -9.87 -0.63
N LEU A 35 2.98 -11.04 -0.10
CA LEU A 35 3.37 -12.34 -0.67
C LEU A 35 2.93 -12.52 -2.13
N LYS A 36 1.70 -12.11 -2.45
CA LYS A 36 1.16 -12.20 -3.83
C LYS A 36 1.82 -11.22 -4.80
N LEU A 37 2.40 -10.14 -4.29
CA LEU A 37 3.08 -9.13 -5.10
C LEU A 37 4.55 -9.48 -5.38
N GLU A 38 5.19 -10.33 -4.55
CA GLU A 38 6.60 -10.72 -4.73
C GLU A 38 6.88 -11.34 -6.11
N GLU A 39 6.07 -12.33 -6.53
CA GLU A 39 6.25 -13.00 -7.81
C GLU A 39 6.09 -12.05 -9.03
N PRO A 40 4.98 -11.28 -9.17
CA PRO A 40 4.79 -10.42 -10.33
C PRO A 40 5.72 -9.21 -10.37
N THR A 41 6.23 -8.73 -9.23
CA THR A 41 7.18 -7.61 -9.19
C THR A 41 8.63 -8.06 -9.17
N ASN A 42 8.91 -9.33 -8.86
CA ASN A 42 10.25 -9.86 -8.68
C ASN A 42 11.07 -9.03 -7.65
N HIS A 43 10.41 -8.61 -6.57
CA HIS A 43 10.98 -7.83 -5.47
C HIS A 43 10.58 -8.44 -4.11
N PRO A 44 11.37 -8.24 -3.05
CA PRO A 44 11.02 -8.66 -1.70
C PRO A 44 9.98 -7.69 -1.11
N VAL A 45 8.70 -7.91 -1.40
CA VAL A 45 7.62 -6.98 -1.07
C VAL A 45 7.15 -7.18 0.38
N ASP A 46 7.50 -6.24 1.26
CA ASP A 46 6.91 -6.15 2.61
C ASP A 46 5.65 -5.28 2.70
N VAL A 47 4.95 -5.36 3.84
CA VAL A 47 3.74 -4.56 4.15
C VAL A 47 3.93 -3.06 3.92
N GLN A 48 5.13 -2.51 4.18
CA GLN A 48 5.41 -1.09 3.95
C GLN A 48 5.40 -0.74 2.45
N HIS A 49 5.90 -1.63 1.59
CA HIS A 49 5.86 -1.45 0.14
C HIS A 49 4.42 -1.52 -0.39
N VAL A 50 3.62 -2.46 0.15
CA VAL A 50 2.19 -2.56 -0.18
C VAL A 50 1.44 -1.31 0.24
N LEU A 51 1.69 -0.80 1.44
CA LEU A 51 1.05 0.41 1.95
C LEU A 51 1.43 1.64 1.10
N ALA A 52 2.71 1.77 0.75
CA ALA A 52 3.17 2.83 -0.14
C ALA A 52 2.49 2.73 -1.51
N ALA A 53 2.40 1.53 -2.08
CA ALA A 53 1.73 1.28 -3.36
C ALA A 53 0.23 1.64 -3.31
N ILE A 54 -0.48 1.25 -2.25
CA ILE A 54 -1.91 1.59 -2.05
C ILE A 54 -2.10 3.11 -1.96
N VAL A 55 -1.24 3.79 -1.20
CA VAL A 55 -1.30 5.26 -1.07
C VAL A 55 -1.04 5.92 -2.43
N LEU A 56 -0.09 5.43 -3.21
CA LEU A 56 0.20 5.95 -4.56
C LEU A 56 -0.98 5.70 -5.51
N ALA A 57 -1.52 4.49 -5.55
CA ALA A 57 -2.66 4.12 -6.37
C ALA A 57 -3.90 4.98 -6.05
N ALA A 58 -4.18 5.18 -4.77
CA ALA A 58 -5.29 6.03 -4.33
C ALA A 58 -5.08 7.51 -4.68
N ARG A 59 -3.83 8.00 -4.65
CA ARG A 59 -3.49 9.37 -5.05
C ARG A 59 -3.60 9.59 -6.55
N ASP A 60 -3.29 8.59 -7.36
CA ASP A 60 -3.45 8.64 -8.81
C ASP A 60 -4.92 8.48 -9.24
N GLY A 61 -5.78 8.03 -8.33
CA GLY A 61 -7.19 7.75 -8.60
C GLY A 61 -7.43 6.37 -9.23
N GLU A 62 -6.41 5.51 -9.23
CA GLU A 62 -6.45 4.12 -9.70
C GLU A 62 -7.07 3.18 -8.66
N LEU A 63 -7.18 3.65 -7.42
CA LEU A 63 -7.81 2.94 -6.31
C LEU A 63 -9.07 3.70 -5.85
N ASP A 64 -10.22 3.03 -5.84
CA ASP A 64 -11.44 3.63 -5.31
C ASP A 64 -11.34 3.79 -3.78
N PRO A 65 -11.59 4.99 -3.21
CA PRO A 65 -11.44 5.23 -1.78
C PRO A 65 -12.45 4.47 -0.91
N GLY A 66 -13.48 3.86 -1.52
CA GLY A 66 -14.44 2.97 -0.88
C GLY A 66 -14.11 1.48 -1.06
N ILE A 67 -13.07 1.11 -1.81
CA ILE A 67 -12.75 -0.30 -2.07
C ILE A 67 -12.33 -1.01 -0.79
N LYS A 68 -12.95 -2.15 -0.50
CA LYS A 68 -12.47 -3.00 0.59
C LYS A 68 -11.28 -3.81 0.09
N LEU A 69 -10.11 -3.58 0.67
CA LEU A 69 -8.92 -4.34 0.32
C LEU A 69 -9.15 -5.84 0.57
N SER A 70 -8.80 -6.64 -0.43
CA SER A 70 -8.85 -8.10 -0.37
C SER A 70 -7.67 -8.63 -1.15
N SER A 71 -6.91 -9.53 -0.54
CA SER A 71 -5.77 -10.15 -1.18
C SER A 71 -6.17 -11.15 -2.27
N ASP A 72 -7.41 -11.61 -2.29
CA ASP A 72 -7.97 -12.46 -3.35
C ASP A 72 -8.41 -11.66 -4.60
N ASP A 73 -8.40 -10.33 -4.52
CA ASP A 73 -8.76 -9.49 -5.65
C ASP A 73 -7.56 -9.36 -6.62
N GLN A 74 -7.62 -10.12 -7.71
CA GLN A 74 -6.59 -10.08 -8.76
C GLN A 74 -6.49 -8.72 -9.45
N ALA A 75 -7.57 -7.95 -9.52
CA ALA A 75 -7.54 -6.62 -10.11
C ALA A 75 -6.77 -5.65 -9.21
N LEU A 76 -6.95 -5.78 -7.88
CA LEU A 76 -6.16 -5.04 -6.90
C LEU A 76 -4.67 -5.38 -7.02
N VAL A 77 -4.31 -6.66 -7.06
CA VAL A 77 -2.91 -7.08 -7.21
C VAL A 77 -2.31 -6.51 -8.50
N ALA A 78 -3.01 -6.64 -9.63
CA ALA A 78 -2.55 -6.13 -10.91
C ALA A 78 -2.39 -4.59 -10.92
N ALA A 79 -3.28 -3.86 -10.23
CA ALA A 79 -3.17 -2.41 -10.08
C ALA A 79 -1.99 -2.00 -9.19
N LEU A 80 -1.67 -2.79 -8.16
CA LEU A 80 -0.58 -2.47 -7.23
C LEU A 80 0.82 -2.78 -7.81
N VAL A 81 0.96 -3.75 -8.70
CA VAL A 81 2.24 -4.13 -9.34
C VAL A 81 3.04 -2.93 -9.89
N PRO A 82 2.51 -2.05 -10.75
CA PRO A 82 3.27 -0.91 -11.27
C PRO A 82 3.67 0.08 -10.17
N HIS A 83 2.86 0.25 -9.13
CA HIS A 83 3.19 1.12 -8.00
C HIS A 83 4.26 0.52 -7.10
N VAL A 84 4.21 -0.79 -6.84
CA VAL A 84 5.26 -1.48 -6.08
C VAL A 84 6.59 -1.34 -6.80
N ASN A 85 6.64 -1.62 -8.11
CA ASN A 85 7.85 -1.39 -8.91
C ASN A 85 8.33 0.06 -8.79
N SER A 86 7.44 1.04 -8.92
CA SER A 86 7.79 2.46 -8.77
C SER A 86 8.33 2.79 -7.37
N VAL A 87 7.81 2.15 -6.30
CA VAL A 87 8.31 2.31 -4.94
C VAL A 87 9.73 1.75 -4.83
N PHE A 88 9.97 0.55 -5.37
CA PHE A 88 11.32 -0.04 -5.39
C PHE A 88 12.30 0.74 -6.26
N GLU A 89 11.89 1.29 -7.40
CA GLU A 89 12.73 2.13 -8.25
C GLU A 89 13.07 3.48 -7.59
N LYS A 90 12.13 4.08 -6.87
CA LYS A 90 12.27 5.42 -6.30
C LYS A 90 12.89 5.43 -4.91
N TYR A 91 12.61 4.41 -4.11
CA TYR A 91 13.08 4.27 -2.72
C TYR A 91 14.05 3.10 -2.56
N GLY A 92 14.41 2.44 -3.66
CA GLY A 92 15.62 1.63 -3.77
C GLY A 92 15.66 0.37 -2.93
N GLY A 93 14.56 -0.35 -2.67
CA GLY A 93 14.58 -1.61 -1.89
C GLY A 93 15.19 -1.53 -0.48
N GLU A 94 15.58 -0.33 -0.07
CA GLU A 94 16.28 0.01 1.17
C GLU A 94 15.42 1.06 1.86
N VAL A 95 14.18 0.66 2.19
CA VAL A 95 13.34 1.40 3.14
C VAL A 95 13.83 1.09 4.56
N GLY A 96 15.11 1.37 4.83
CA GLY A 96 15.70 1.14 6.13
C GLY A 96 17.22 1.06 6.08
N GLU A 97 17.89 2.21 5.91
CA GLU A 97 19.13 2.53 6.62
C GLU A 97 19.32 4.05 6.55
N GLU A 98 18.93 4.73 7.62
CA GLU A 98 19.32 6.13 7.88
C GLU A 98 20.81 6.12 8.30
N ASP A 99 21.65 6.90 7.62
CA ASP A 99 23.09 7.12 7.92
C ASP A 99 23.32 7.79 9.30
#